data_AF-A0AAU4TC34-F1
#
_entry.id   AF-A0AAU4TC34-F1
#
_cell.length_a   1.000
_cell.length_b   1.000
_cell.length_c   1.000
_cell.angle_alpha   90.00
_cell.angle_beta   90.00
_cell.angle_gamma   90.00
#
_symmetry.space_group_name_H-M   'P 1'
#
loop_
_entity.id
_entity.type
_entity.pdbx_description
1 polymer ?
#
loop_
_entity_poly.entity_id
_entity_poly.type
_entity_poly.pdbx_seq_one_letter_code
_entity_poly.pdbx_strand_id
1 'polypeptide(L)'
;MADTLEDVLDRAREGIDRSEALGEAQVAVLEAALSLVRASGERLAQSPSERAELLREALASVRAATVATGIAVTRAHRSPVVAAQLPGLLPGTPAVRI
;
A
#
# COMPACT_ATOMS: atom_id res chain seq x y z
N MET A 1 4.04 -7.47 -23.08
CA MET A 1 3.88 -7.70 -21.63
C MET A 1 4.17 -6.43 -20.84
N ALA A 2 5.28 -5.73 -21.10
CA ALA A 2 5.55 -4.41 -20.52
C ALA A 2 4.40 -3.43 -20.81
N ASP A 3 4.02 -3.26 -22.08
CA ASP A 3 2.97 -2.32 -22.50
C ASP A 3 1.61 -2.59 -21.82
N THR A 4 1.23 -3.87 -21.71
CA THR A 4 0.00 -4.26 -21.00
C THR A 4 0.05 -3.91 -19.50
N LEU A 5 1.22 -4.03 -18.88
CA LEU A 5 1.39 -3.72 -17.46
C LEU A 5 1.47 -2.20 -17.23
N GLU A 6 2.02 -1.45 -18.17
CA GLU A 6 1.99 0.02 -18.19
C GLU A 6 0.54 0.51 -18.23
N ASP A 7 -0.27 -0.01 -19.16
CA ASP A 7 -1.70 0.32 -19.24
C ASP A 7 -2.47 -0.01 -17.95
N VAL A 8 -2.14 -1.13 -17.30
CA VAL A 8 -2.77 -1.51 -16.02
C VAL A 8 -2.34 -0.58 -14.90
N LEU A 9 -1.06 -0.22 -14.83
CA LEU A 9 -0.54 0.71 -13.84
C LEU A 9 -1.15 2.11 -13.99
N ASP A 10 -1.32 2.59 -15.22
CA ASP A 10 -1.92 3.90 -15.48
C ASP A 10 -3.39 3.94 -15.05
N ARG A 11 -4.19 2.92 -15.41
CA ARG A 11 -5.56 2.79 -14.91
C ARG A 11 -5.62 2.67 -13.39
N ALA A 12 -4.68 1.94 -12.78
CA ALA A 12 -4.60 1.80 -11.34
C ALA A 12 -4.30 3.14 -10.65
N ARG A 13 -3.41 3.97 -11.21
CA ARG A 13 -3.10 5.30 -10.67
C ARG A 13 -4.29 6.26 -10.71
N GLU A 14 -5.18 6.10 -11.68
CA GLU A 14 -6.41 6.90 -11.80
C GLU A 14 -7.53 6.39 -10.87
N GLY A 15 -7.65 5.06 -10.72
CA GLY A 15 -8.78 4.44 -10.04
C GLY A 15 -8.56 4.05 -8.59
N ILE A 16 -7.31 3.92 -8.13
CA ILE A 16 -6.98 3.49 -6.77
C ILE A 16 -6.67 4.69 -5.89
N ASP A 17 -7.36 4.78 -4.75
CA ASP A 17 -7.06 5.78 -3.73
C ASP A 17 -5.74 5.45 -3.02
N ARG A 18 -4.67 6.15 -3.41
CA ARG A 18 -3.34 6.02 -2.82
C ARG A 18 -3.21 6.63 -1.42
N SER A 19 -4.19 7.40 -0.97
CA SER A 19 -4.24 7.86 0.42
C SER A 19 -4.55 6.72 1.39
N GLU A 20 -5.19 5.65 0.89
CA GLU A 20 -5.38 4.41 1.63
C GLU A 20 -4.15 3.51 1.55
N ALA A 21 -3.80 2.88 2.68
CA ALA A 21 -2.64 2.01 2.77
C ALA A 21 -2.75 0.76 1.86
N LEU A 22 -3.97 0.25 1.64
CA LEU A 22 -4.17 -0.86 0.70
C LEU A 22 -4.00 -0.39 -0.75
N GLY A 23 -4.52 0.80 -1.08
CA GLY A 23 -4.38 1.37 -2.42
C GLY A 23 -2.92 1.68 -2.78
N GLU A 24 -2.16 2.27 -1.86
CA GLU A 24 -0.73 2.48 -2.06
C GLU A 24 0.02 1.15 -2.25
N ALA A 25 -0.34 0.11 -1.50
CA ALA A 25 0.27 -1.21 -1.66
C ALA A 25 0.01 -1.80 -3.06
N GLN A 26 -1.21 -1.66 -3.59
CA GLN A 26 -1.57 -2.16 -4.92
C GLN A 26 -0.77 -1.46 -6.02
N VAL A 27 -0.70 -0.13 -5.99
CA VAL A 27 0.06 0.65 -6.99
C VAL A 27 1.55 0.32 -6.90
N ALA A 28 2.12 0.26 -5.70
CA ALA A 28 3.53 -0.07 -5.52
C ALA A 28 3.89 -1.49 -6.01
N VAL A 29 3.00 -2.48 -5.88
CA VAL A 29 3.22 -3.82 -6.46
C VAL A 29 3.27 -3.77 -7.99
N LEU A 30 2.38 -2.99 -8.62
CA LEU A 30 2.36 -2.84 -10.08
C LEU A 30 3.62 -2.12 -10.59
N GLU A 31 4.08 -1.09 -9.89
CA GLU A 31 5.34 -0.40 -10.18
C GLU A 31 6.54 -1.35 -10.08
N ALA A 32 6.59 -2.17 -9.01
CA ALA A 32 7.64 -3.18 -8.86
C ALA A 32 7.64 -4.20 -10.00
N ALA A 33 6.45 -4.72 -10.35
CA ALA A 33 6.28 -5.66 -11.43
C ALA A 33 6.74 -5.05 -12.77
N LEU A 34 6.41 -3.78 -13.03
CA LEU A 34 6.81 -3.10 -14.25
C LEU A 34 8.32 -2.94 -14.35
N SER A 35 8.98 -2.49 -13.28
CA SER A 35 10.45 -2.36 -13.28
C SER A 35 11.14 -3.73 -13.47
N LEU A 36 10.61 -4.81 -12.91
CA LEU A 36 11.12 -6.17 -13.14
C LEU A 36 10.94 -6.64 -14.59
N VAL A 37 9.78 -6.42 -15.18
CA VAL A 37 9.51 -6.76 -16.59
C VAL A 37 10.40 -5.93 -17.53
N ARG A 38 10.63 -4.65 -17.21
CA ARG A 38 11.56 -3.80 -17.98
C ARG A 38 13.02 -4.25 -17.83
N ALA A 39 13.41 -4.78 -16.66
CA ALA A 39 14.75 -5.30 -16.39
C ALA A 39 15.01 -6.71 -16.94
N SER A 40 13.94 -7.46 -17.28
CA SER A 40 14.02 -8.80 -17.88
C SER A 40 13.98 -8.78 -19.40
N GLY A 41 13.60 -7.65 -20.01
CA GLY A 41 13.56 -7.51 -21.46
C GLY A 41 14.94 -7.69 -22.09
N GLU A 42 15.02 -8.53 -23.13
CA GLU A 42 16.21 -8.74 -23.97
C GLU A 42 16.49 -7.53 -24.89
N ARG A 43 16.45 -6.30 -24.35
CA ARG A 43 16.86 -5.15 -25.14
C ARG A 43 18.37 -5.24 -25.28
N LEU A 44 18.82 -5.59 -26.49
CA LEU A 44 20.21 -5.58 -26.97
C LEU A 44 20.98 -4.25 -26.71
N ALA A 45 20.33 -3.23 -26.15
CA ALA A 45 20.87 -1.92 -25.81
C ALA A 45 20.91 -1.60 -24.30
N GLN A 46 20.41 -2.48 -23.42
CA GLN A 46 20.33 -2.16 -21.99
C GLN A 46 21.66 -2.43 -21.29
N SER A 47 22.27 -1.37 -20.78
CA SER A 47 23.51 -1.45 -20.02
C SER A 47 23.30 -2.14 -18.66
N PRO A 48 24.35 -2.76 -18.08
CA PRO A 48 24.27 -3.32 -16.73
C PRO A 48 23.84 -2.31 -15.66
N SER A 49 24.22 -1.04 -15.80
CA SER A 49 23.83 0.06 -14.91
C SER A 49 22.34 0.34 -14.96
N GLU A 50 21.74 0.44 -16.15
CA GLU A 50 20.30 0.67 -16.31
C GLU A 50 19.49 -0.51 -15.76
N ARG A 51 19.97 -1.74 -15.99
CA ARG A 51 19.34 -2.93 -15.39
C ARG A 51 19.40 -2.88 -13.87
N ALA A 52 20.54 -2.47 -13.29
CA ALA A 52 20.67 -2.33 -11.85
C ALA A 52 19.77 -1.24 -11.27
N GLU A 53 19.53 -0.15 -12.01
CA GLU A 53 18.58 0.90 -11.63
C GLU A 53 17.15 0.39 -11.57
N LEU A 54 16.69 -0.31 -12.61
CA LEU A 54 15.36 -0.92 -12.62
C LEU A 54 15.17 -1.94 -11.49
N LEU A 55 16.20 -2.72 -11.17
CA LEU A 55 16.14 -3.64 -10.02
C LEU A 55 16.08 -2.90 -8.68
N ARG A 56 16.77 -1.76 -8.54
CA ARG A 56 16.67 -0.90 -7.35
C ARG A 56 15.29 -0.27 -7.21
N GLU A 57 14.71 0.20 -8.31
CA GLU A 57 13.33 0.71 -8.34
C GLU A 57 12.35 -0.37 -7.92
N ALA A 58 12.46 -1.57 -8.49
CA ALA A 58 11.61 -2.70 -8.11
C ALA A 58 11.70 -3.01 -6.61
N LEU A 59 12.91 -3.05 -6.05
CA LEU A 59 13.11 -3.28 -4.61
C LEU A 59 12.50 -2.15 -3.74
N ALA A 60 12.63 -0.90 -4.16
CA ALA A 60 12.05 0.24 -3.47
C ALA A 60 10.51 0.16 -3.44
N SER A 61 9.91 -0.17 -4.58
CA SER A 61 8.46 -0.36 -4.71
C SER A 61 7.95 -1.56 -3.91
N VAL A 62 8.67 -2.70 -3.88
CA VAL A 62 8.35 -3.84 -3.00
C VAL A 62 8.39 -3.45 -1.52
N ARG A 63 9.39 -2.66 -1.11
CA ARG A 63 9.48 -2.15 0.26
C ARG A 63 8.29 -1.25 0.60
N ALA A 64 7.92 -0.34 -0.30
CA ALA A 64 6.74 0.51 -0.12
C ALA A 64 5.46 -0.32 0.02
N ALA A 65 5.25 -1.30 -0.87
CA ALA A 65 4.12 -2.22 -0.81
C ALA A 65 4.06 -3.00 0.51
N THR A 66 5.21 -3.48 0.99
CA THR A 66 5.30 -4.22 2.26
C THR A 66 4.92 -3.35 3.46
N VAL A 67 5.43 -2.12 3.51
CA VAL A 67 5.11 -1.17 4.59
C VAL A 67 3.63 -0.79 4.56
N ALA A 68 3.10 -0.45 3.39
CA ALA A 68 1.71 -0.08 3.20
C ALA A 68 0.75 -1.24 3.57
N THR A 69 1.09 -2.47 3.17
CA THR A 69 0.36 -3.69 3.58
C THR A 69 0.40 -3.88 5.09
N GLY A 70 1.55 -3.70 5.74
CA GLY A 70 1.67 -3.79 7.20
C GLY A 70 0.78 -2.77 7.93
N ILE A 71 0.67 -1.54 7.40
CA ILE A 71 -0.25 -0.51 7.91
C ILE A 71 -1.70 -0.96 7.73
N ALA A 72 -2.08 -1.45 6.55
CA ALA A 72 -3.43 -1.94 6.25
C ALA A 72 -3.83 -3.08 7.20
N VAL A 73 -2.94 -4.06 7.42
CA VAL A 73 -3.14 -5.16 8.36
C VAL A 73 -3.32 -4.64 9.78
N THR A 74 -2.47 -3.71 10.25
CA THR A 74 -2.58 -3.13 11.59
C THR A 74 -3.92 -2.41 11.79
N ARG A 75 -4.38 -1.66 10.78
CA ARG A 75 -5.68 -0.97 10.81
C ARG A 75 -6.84 -1.96 10.87
N ALA A 76 -6.80 -3.04 10.06
CA ALA A 76 -7.81 -4.09 10.07
C ALA A 76 -7.94 -4.75 11.45
N HIS A 77 -6.83 -5.00 12.14
CA HIS A 77 -6.83 -5.59 13.48
C HIS A 77 -7.31 -4.63 14.60
N ARG A 78 -7.20 -3.30 14.41
CA ARG A 78 -7.69 -2.31 15.38
C ARG A 78 -9.20 -2.08 15.29
N SER A 79 -9.81 -2.37 14.13
CA SER A 79 -11.22 -2.08 13.84
C SER A 79 -12.26 -2.81 14.73
N PRO A 80 -12.01 -4.00 15.33
CA PRO A 80 -13.02 -4.64 16.19
C PRO A 80 -12.94 -4.31 17.69
N VAL A 81 -11.84 -3.74 18.20
CA VAL A 81 -11.57 -3.76 19.66
C VAL A 81 -11.80 -2.41 20.36
N VAL A 82 -11.69 -1.27 19.67
CA VAL A 82 -11.78 0.05 20.33
C VAL A 82 -13.22 0.54 20.50
N ALA A 83 -14.18 0.08 19.69
CA ALA A 83 -15.59 0.44 19.84
C ALA A 83 -16.27 -0.25 21.05
N ALA A 84 -15.73 -1.36 21.54
CA ALA A 84 -16.28 -2.11 22.67
C ALA A 84 -15.59 -1.81 24.02
N GLN A 85 -14.60 -0.91 24.05
CA GLN A 85 -13.80 -0.59 25.25
C GLN A 85 -14.00 0.83 25.79
N LEU A 86 -15.15 1.46 25.53
CA LEU A 86 -15.63 2.56 26.37
C LEU A 86 -16.77 2.09 27.30
N PRO A 87 -16.52 1.28 28.35
CA PRO A 87 -17.39 1.22 29.50
C PRO A 87 -17.02 2.35 30.47
N GLY A 88 -17.95 3.27 30.75
CA GLY A 88 -17.93 3.95 32.06
C GLY A 88 -17.97 5.48 32.10
N LEU A 89 -18.65 6.17 31.18
CA LEU A 89 -19.19 7.51 31.50
C LEU A 89 -20.69 7.37 31.70
N LEU A 90 -21.09 7.22 32.97
CA LEU A 90 -22.30 7.76 33.62
C LEU A 90 -22.56 7.01 34.95
N PRO A 91 -22.33 7.62 36.13
CA PRO A 91 -23.10 7.30 37.30
C PRO A 91 -24.19 8.37 37.46
N GLY A 92 -25.40 8.02 37.05
CA GLY A 92 -26.59 8.66 37.57
C GLY A 92 -26.98 8.00 38.89
N THR A 93 -27.03 8.75 39.99
CA THR A 93 -28.11 8.72 41.00
C THR A 93 -27.93 9.88 42.00
N PRO A 94 -29.04 10.35 42.61
CA PRO A 94 -29.28 11.79 42.86
C PRO A 94 -28.87 12.24 44.26
N ALA A 95 -28.46 13.50 44.37
CA ALA A 95 -28.41 14.20 45.66
C ALA A 95 -29.61 15.15 45.77
N VAL A 96 -30.69 14.65 46.37
CA VAL A 96 -31.73 15.51 46.95
C VAL A 96 -31.16 16.09 48.25
N ARG A 97 -31.08 17.42 48.32
CA ARG A 97 -30.91 18.19 49.56
C ARG A 97 -31.94 19.31 49.57
N ILE A 98 -33.03 19.13 50.31
CA ILE A 98 -33.65 20.14 51.19
C ILE A 98 -34.15 19.38 52.42
#